data_AF-A0A392RKQ5-F1
#
_entry.id   AF-A0A392RKQ5-F1
#
_cell.length_a   1.000
_cell.length_b   1.000
_cell.length_c   1.000
_cell.angle_alpha   90.00
_cell.angle_beta   90.00
_cell.angle_gamma   90.00
#
_symmetry.space_group_name_H-M   'P 1'
#
loop_
_entity.id
_entity.type
_entity.pdbx_description
1 polymer ?
#
loop_
_entity_poly.entity_id
_entity_poly.type
_entity_poly.pdbx_seq_one_letter_code
_entity_poly.pdbx_strand_id
1 'polypeptide(L)' 'MAAATNTTQSEEHVFLKLLLNEKRNKVLFAEAGKDFVDILCSFLTIPLGTIARLVEKESIIGPVNVSHSIVEWIL' A
#
# COMPACT_ATOMS: atom_id res chain seq x y z
N MET A 1 -26.50 -42.99 -4.89
CA MET A 1 -27.23 -41.71 -4.80
C MET A 1 -26.20 -40.63 -4.45
N ALA A 2 -25.62 -39.93 -5.44
CA ALA A 2 -24.71 -38.82 -5.19
C ALA A 2 -25.47 -37.53 -5.45
N ALA A 3 -25.65 -36.72 -4.41
CA ALA A 3 -26.33 -35.43 -4.53
C ALA A 3 -25.41 -34.45 -5.27
N ALA A 4 -25.87 -33.96 -6.41
CA ALA A 4 -25.25 -32.83 -7.08
C ALA A 4 -25.46 -31.59 -6.20
N THR A 5 -24.38 -31.04 -5.67
CA THR A 5 -24.39 -29.78 -4.92
C THR A 5 -24.47 -28.63 -5.92
N ASN A 6 -25.62 -27.96 -5.94
CA ASN A 6 -25.85 -26.77 -6.77
C ASN A 6 -25.08 -25.60 -6.13
N THR A 7 -23.83 -25.41 -6.53
CA THR A 7 -23.04 -24.23 -6.14
C THR A 7 -23.68 -23.00 -6.77
N THR A 8 -24.47 -22.27 -5.99
CA THR A 8 -24.91 -20.91 -6.32
C THR A 8 -23.66 -20.03 -6.28
N GLN A 9 -23.07 -19.76 -7.45
CA GLN A 9 -21.98 -18.79 -7.59
C GLN A 9 -22.53 -17.40 -7.25
N SER A 10 -22.31 -16.96 -6.01
CA SER A 10 -22.49 -15.57 -5.61
C SER A 10 -21.29 -14.80 -6.15
N GLU A 11 -21.47 -14.12 -7.28
CA GLU A 11 -20.46 -13.18 -7.77
C GLU A 11 -20.28 -12.07 -6.74
N GLU A 12 -19.11 -11.99 -6.11
CA GLU A 12 -18.77 -10.87 -5.23
C GLU A 12 -18.28 -9.70 -6.09
N HIS A 13 -19.10 -8.65 -6.17
CA HIS A 13 -18.81 -7.45 -6.95
C HIS A 13 -18.20 -6.37 -6.06
N VAL A 14 -17.09 -5.80 -6.51
CA VAL A 14 -16.45 -4.64 -5.86
C VAL A 14 -16.88 -3.37 -6.57
N PHE A 15 -17.45 -2.43 -5.82
CA PHE A 15 -17.97 -1.17 -6.37
C PHE A 15 -17.06 0.01 -6.05
N LEU A 16 -16.83 0.85 -7.07
CA LEU A 16 -16.12 2.13 -6.96
C LEU A 16 -17.03 3.23 -7.50
N LYS A 17 -17.25 4.30 -6.73
CA LYS A 17 -17.99 5.49 -7.17
C LYS A 17 -17.01 6.56 -7.58
N LEU A 18 -17.16 7.12 -8.78
CA LEU A 18 -16.34 8.22 -9.26
C LEU A 18 -17.19 9.47 -9.46
N LEU A 19 -16.71 10.60 -8.96
CA LEU A 19 -17.21 11.92 -9.32
C LEU A 19 -16.36 12.46 -10.47
N LEU A 20 -16.95 12.64 -11.65
CA LEU A 20 -16.27 13.08 -12.86
C LEU A 20 -16.68 14.51 -13.22
N ASN A 21 -15.72 15.32 -13.67
CA ASN A 21 -15.98 16.56 -14.39
C ASN A 21 -16.02 16.24 -15.89
N GLU A 22 -17.22 16.07 -16.44
CA GLU A 22 -17.43 15.66 -17.84
C GLU A 22 -16.81 16.65 -18.83
N LYS A 23 -16.89 17.96 -18.56
CA LYS A 23 -16.36 19.00 -19.45
C LYS A 23 -14.84 18.94 -19.61
N ARG A 24 -14.14 18.46 -18.58
CA ARG A 24 -12.67 18.36 -18.56
C ARG A 24 -12.19 16.92 -18.64
N ASN A 25 -13.11 15.95 -18.69
CA ASN A 25 -12.88 14.51 -18.59
C ASN A 25 -11.89 14.15 -17.45
N LYS A 26 -12.11 14.72 -16.26
CA LYS A 26 -11.26 14.52 -15.07
C LYS A 26 -12.04 13.89 -13.94
N VAL A 27 -11.46 12.89 -13.28
CA VAL A 27 -11.95 12.37 -12.00
C VAL A 27 -11.63 13.40 -10.91
N LEU A 28 -12.64 13.86 -10.20
CA LEU A 28 -12.50 14.77 -9.06
C LEU A 28 -12.35 14.00 -7.76
N PHE A 29 -13.15 12.94 -7.59
CA PHE A 29 -13.14 12.10 -6.39
C PHE A 29 -13.44 10.65 -6.77
N ALA A 30 -12.88 9.72 -6.00
CA ALA A 30 -13.23 8.30 -6.05
C ALA A 30 -13.53 7.82 -4.62
N GLU A 31 -14.74 7.34 -4.40
CA GLU A 31 -15.19 6.73 -3.14
C GLU A 31 -15.18 5.21 -3.33
N ALA A 32 -14.54 4.51 -2.40
CA ALA A 32 -14.34 3.07 -2.46
C ALA A 32 -14.81 2.41 -1.15
N GLY A 33 -15.44 1.24 -1.28
CA GLY A 33 -15.74 0.38 -0.14
C GLY A 33 -14.49 -0.30 0.43
N LYS A 34 -14.62 -0.84 1.65
CA LYS A 34 -13.53 -1.51 2.37
C LYS A 34 -12.85 -2.60 1.53
N ASP A 35 -13.62 -3.41 0.81
CA ASP A 35 -13.09 -4.55 0.05
C ASP A 35 -12.13 -4.08 -1.05
N PHE A 36 -12.46 -2.99 -1.75
CA PHE A 36 -11.56 -2.39 -2.75
C PHE A 36 -10.26 -1.87 -2.11
N VAL A 37 -10.39 -1.17 -0.98
CA VAL A 37 -9.25 -0.56 -0.28
C VAL A 37 -8.31 -1.65 0.26
N ASP A 38 -8.85 -2.72 0.85
CA ASP A 38 -8.06 -3.84 1.35
C ASP A 38 -7.29 -4.53 0.24
N ILE A 39 -7.92 -4.75 -0.92
CA ILE A 39 -7.27 -5.31 -2.11
C ILE A 39 -6.15 -4.38 -2.58
N LEU A 40 -6.42 -3.09 -2.74
CA LEU A 40 -5.44 -2.10 -3.18
C LEU A 40 -4.24 -2.02 -2.21
N CYS A 41 -4.50 -1.95 -0.91
CA CYS A 41 -3.47 -1.94 0.12
C CYS A 41 -2.66 -3.24 0.15
N SER A 42 -3.30 -4.40 -0.05
CA SER A 42 -2.61 -5.69 -0.14
C SER A 42 -1.63 -5.71 -1.33
N PHE A 43 -2.06 -5.21 -2.49
CA PHE A 43 -1.18 -5.06 -3.65
C PHE A 43 -0.04 -4.08 -3.42
N LEU A 44 -0.27 -2.99 -2.67
CA LEU A 44 0.77 -1.99 -2.37
C LEU A 44 1.72 -2.42 -1.26
N THR A 45 1.27 -3.26 -0.33
CA THR A 45 2.09 -3.74 0.80
C THR A 45 3.27 -4.57 0.33
N ILE A 46 3.10 -5.38 -0.72
CA ILE A 46 4.18 -6.21 -1.30
C ILE A 46 5.33 -5.36 -1.88
N PRO A 47 5.10 -4.43 -2.83
CA PRO A 47 6.15 -3.57 -3.36
C PRO A 47 6.66 -2.59 -2.30
N LEU A 48 5.79 -2.02 -1.45
CA LEU A 48 6.22 -1.08 -0.41
C LEU A 48 7.08 -1.76 0.66
N GLY A 49 6.72 -2.97 1.10
CA GLY A 49 7.53 -3.77 2.02
C GLY A 49 8.87 -4.17 1.42
N THR A 50 8.91 -4.40 0.10
CA THR A 50 10.16 -4.64 -0.63
C THR A 50 11.04 -3.40 -0.66
N ILE A 51 10.47 -2.22 -0.96
CA ILE A 51 11.17 -0.94 -0.95
C ILE A 51 11.65 -0.62 0.47
N ALA A 52 10.83 -0.83 1.50
CA ALA A 52 11.23 -0.62 2.90
C ALA A 52 12.44 -1.48 3.28
N ARG A 53 12.45 -2.77 2.91
CA ARG A 53 13.60 -3.66 3.13
C ARG A 53 14.81 -3.26 2.30
N LEU A 54 14.61 -2.76 1.08
CA LEU A 54 15.71 -2.23 0.26
C LEU A 54 16.29 -0.96 0.88
N VAL A 55 15.46 -0.02 1.32
CA VAL A 55 15.91 1.20 2.02
C VAL A 55 16.64 0.85 3.32
N GLU A 56 16.20 -0.17 4.06
CA GLU A 56 16.92 -0.68 5.23
C GLU A 56 18.30 -1.25 4.87
N LYS A 57 18.40 -2.00 3.76
CA LYS A 57 19.67 -2.57 3.28
C LYS A 57 20.59 -1.55 2.63
N GLU A 58 20.03 -0.54 1.96
CA GLU A 58 20.72 0.55 1.26
C GLU A 58 20.96 1.76 2.18
N SER A 59 20.45 1.73 3.42
CA SER A 59 20.91 2.61 4.49
C SER A 59 22.33 2.20 4.87
N ILE A 60 23.28 2.51 3.99
CA ILE A 60 24.71 2.65 4.23
C ILE A 60 24.96 3.89 5.13
N ILE A 61 24.08 4.11 6.09
CA ILE A 61 24.27 5.01 7.20
C ILE A 61 24.30 4.04 8.37
N GLY A 62 25.48 3.48 8.62
CA GLY A 62 25.77 2.82 9.89
C GLY A 62 25.38 3.76 11.05
N PRO A 63 25.27 3.24 12.28
CA PRO A 63 24.89 4.07 13.43
C PRO A 63 25.79 5.30 13.45
N VAL A 64 25.20 6.48 13.25
CA VAL A 64 25.91 7.75 13.40
C VAL A 64 26.32 7.84 14.86
N ASN A 65 27.56 7.46 15.15
CA ASN A 65 28.19 7.63 16.45
C ASN A 65 28.68 9.08 16.57
N VAL A 66 27.74 10.00 16.74
CA VAL A 66 28.03 11.41 17.09
C VAL A 66 28.77 11.58 18.43
N SER A 67 29.08 10.50 19.15
CA SER A 67 29.66 10.56 20.49
C SER A 67 31.14 10.93 20.57
N HIS A 68 31.90 10.89 19.47
CA HIS A 68 33.36 11.11 19.53
C HIS A 68 33.87 12.39 18.86
N SER A 69 33.08 13.09 18.04
CA SER A 69 33.53 14.36 17.43
C SER A 69 33.39 15.58 18.36
N ILE A 70 32.57 15.51 19.41
CA ILE A 70 32.35 16.64 20.32
C ILE A 70 33.40 16.78 21.42
N VAL A 71 34.27 15.78 21.64
CA VAL A 71 35.26 15.81 22.73
C VAL A 71 36.60 16.44 22.34
N GLU A 72 36.97 16.48 21.05
CA GLU A 72 38.21 17.14 20.58
C GLU A 72 38.06 18.66 20.35
N TRP A 73 36.84 19.20 20.32
CA TRP A 73 36.62 20.64 20.15
C TRP A 73 36.64 21.42 21.48
N ILE A 74 36.77 20.71 22.61
CA ILE A 74 36.66 21.27 23.95
C ILE A 74 37.97 21.07 24.77
N LEU A 75 39.00 20.41 24.23
CA LEU A 75 40.35 20.39 24.81
C LEU A 75 41.33 21.19 23.95
#